data_AF-N8UY70-F1
#
_entry.id   AF-N8UY70-F1
#
_cell.length_a   1.000
_cell.length_b   1.000
_cell.length_c   1.000
_cell.angle_alpha   90.00
_cell.angle_beta   90.00
_cell.angle_gamma   90.00
#
_symmetry.space_group_name_H-M   'P 1'
#
loop_
_entity.id
_entity.type
_entity.pdbx_description
1 polymer ?
#
loop_
_entity_poly.entity_id
_entity_poly.type
_entity_poly.pdbx_seq_one_letter_code
_entity_poly.pdbx_strand_id
1 'polypeptide(L)'
;MPILEKAFEFAITLIHDPVFQSFSLFIIGLLLFLFTYDKVKSMGMFTDISSLFRTKKNQLKKLNERLDSDLYSKEEKDVFRHEIKVIEYQILLKTKIKHLQTLIFFNGFIAPNTALKRFNNSSHLVHFDDTQNQLFLVKPISERKAGVLLLLGFISWISALVFGFFFIRMALHNHPPAPEQFYVAVPLITIIFCGFVFLGYIYFKVFSAFNDARLLLKMERKKIEPVSKPENKNEA
;
A
#
# COMPACT_ATOMS: atom_id res chain seq x y z
N MET A 1 31.04 10.32 25.51
CA MET A 1 30.86 8.98 26.12
C MET A 1 29.95 8.95 27.35
N PRO A 2 30.02 9.86 28.36
CA PRO A 2 29.31 9.66 29.64
C PRO A 2 27.78 9.82 29.57
N ILE A 3 27.25 10.51 28.56
CA ILE A 3 25.81 10.69 28.36
C ILE A 3 25.17 9.41 27.79
N LEU A 4 25.90 8.68 26.95
CA LEU A 4 25.42 7.47 26.30
C LEU A 4 25.39 6.30 27.28
N GLU A 5 26.39 6.19 28.17
CA GLU A 5 26.39 5.25 29.30
C GLU A 5 25.25 5.54 30.29
N LYS A 6 25.05 6.81 30.67
CA LYS A 6 23.91 7.18 31.54
C LYS A 6 22.55 6.91 30.91
N ALA A 7 22.42 7.09 29.60
CA ALA A 7 21.20 6.73 28.89
C ALA A 7 20.98 5.21 28.83
N PHE A 8 22.07 4.44 28.70
CA PHE A 8 22.03 2.98 28.71
C PHE A 8 21.72 2.41 30.10
N GLU A 9 22.35 2.94 31.15
CA GLU A 9 22.03 2.61 32.53
C GLU A 9 20.59 2.98 32.85
N PHE A 10 20.14 4.18 32.50
CA PHE A 10 18.74 4.59 32.70
C PHE A 10 17.74 3.68 31.97
N ALA A 11 18.05 3.25 30.74
CA ALA A 11 17.23 2.29 30.00
C ALA A 11 17.21 0.91 30.66
N ILE A 12 18.34 0.45 31.20
CA ILE A 12 18.43 -0.81 31.96
C ILE A 12 17.60 -0.71 33.25
N THR A 13 17.72 0.39 33.99
CA THR A 13 16.95 0.61 35.24
C THR A 13 15.45 0.68 34.96
N LEU A 14 15.02 1.33 33.87
CA LEU A 14 13.61 1.35 33.47
C LEU A 14 13.07 -0.06 33.16
N ILE A 15 13.89 -0.94 32.58
CA ILE A 15 13.47 -2.29 32.16
C ILE A 15 13.51 -3.30 33.31
N HIS A 16 14.42 -3.14 34.27
CA HIS A 16 14.62 -4.08 35.38
C HIS A 16 13.92 -3.70 36.68
N ASP A 17 13.60 -2.42 36.90
CA ASP A 17 12.92 -2.00 38.13
C ASP A 17 11.42 -2.32 38.03
N PRO A 18 10.87 -3.19 38.91
CA PRO A 18 9.48 -3.66 38.83
C PRO A 18 8.44 -2.53 38.90
N VAL A 19 8.79 -1.38 39.48
CA VAL A 19 7.90 -0.20 39.55
C VAL A 19 7.74 0.46 38.18
N PHE A 20 8.81 0.50 37.37
CA PHE A 20 8.82 1.15 36.05
C PHE A 20 8.58 0.18 34.90
N GLN A 21 8.64 -1.14 35.16
CA GLN A 21 8.50 -2.19 34.15
C GLN A 21 7.21 -2.06 33.32
N SER A 22 6.08 -1.75 33.96
CA SER A 22 4.79 -1.51 33.31
C SER A 22 4.82 -0.27 32.38
N PHE A 23 5.47 0.80 32.82
CA PHE A 23 5.63 2.04 32.06
C PHE A 23 6.59 1.84 30.88
N SER A 24 7.69 1.13 31.09
CA SER A 24 8.67 0.75 30.07
C SER A 24 8.04 -0.14 28.99
N LEU A 25 7.28 -1.15 29.38
CA LEU A 25 6.55 -2.01 28.44
C LEU A 25 5.48 -1.24 27.68
N PHE A 26 4.79 -0.30 28.32
CA PHE A 26 3.85 0.59 27.64
C PHE A 26 4.55 1.49 26.60
N ILE A 27 5.69 2.11 26.94
CA ILE A 27 6.47 2.92 26.00
C ILE A 27 7.01 2.06 24.86
N ILE A 28 7.53 0.87 25.13
CA ILE A 28 8.01 -0.07 24.09
C ILE A 28 6.84 -0.48 23.17
N GLY A 29 5.68 -0.78 23.75
CA GLY A 29 4.46 -1.09 23.01
C GLY A 29 3.99 0.08 22.14
N LEU A 30 4.03 1.30 22.67
CA LEU A 30 3.70 2.53 21.93
C LEU A 30 4.70 2.80 20.80
N LEU A 31 6.00 2.62 21.05
CA LEU A 31 7.05 2.77 20.04
C LEU A 31 6.92 1.71 18.93
N LEU A 32 6.67 0.45 19.30
CA LEU A 32 6.38 -0.62 18.35
C LEU A 32 5.11 -0.32 17.55
N PHE A 33 4.06 0.17 18.20
CA PHE A 33 2.81 0.58 17.55
C PHE A 33 3.04 1.73 16.57
N LEU A 34 3.76 2.78 16.97
CA LEU A 34 4.08 3.91 16.08
C LEU A 34 4.98 3.50 14.90
N PHE A 35 5.98 2.65 15.15
CA PHE A 35 6.88 2.16 14.11
C PHE A 35 6.17 1.23 13.12
N THR A 36 5.27 0.36 13.62
CA THR A 36 4.42 -0.46 12.77
C THR A 36 3.33 0.35 12.10
N TYR A 37 2.80 1.41 12.72
CA TYR A 37 1.77 2.27 12.14
C TYR A 37 2.21 2.92 10.83
N ASP A 38 3.43 3.48 10.78
CA ASP A 38 3.96 4.04 9.54
C ASP A 38 4.16 2.97 8.45
N LYS A 39 4.58 1.77 8.83
CA LYS A 39 4.67 0.62 7.90
C LYS A 39 3.28 0.19 7.42
N VAL A 40 2.30 0.06 8.31
CA VAL A 40 0.90 -0.27 8.03
C VAL A 40 0.28 0.76 7.08
N LYS A 41 0.52 2.05 7.33
CA LYS A 41 0.11 3.16 6.45
C LYS A 41 0.77 3.07 5.07
N SER A 42 2.09 2.83 5.03
CA SER A 42 2.83 2.67 3.76
C SER A 42 2.40 1.45 2.94
N MET A 43 1.92 0.39 3.60
CA MET A 43 1.43 -0.83 2.96
C MET A 43 0.01 -0.71 2.40
N GLY A 44 -0.66 0.44 2.60
CA GLY A 44 -1.98 0.71 2.07
C GLY A 44 -3.13 0.08 2.86
N MET A 45 -2.89 -0.36 4.12
CA MET A 45 -3.98 -0.78 5.02
C MET A 45 -4.85 0.40 5.45
N PHE A 46 -4.24 1.59 5.59
CA PHE A 46 -4.95 2.86 5.75
C PHE A 46 -4.60 3.77 4.57
N THR A 47 -5.37 3.67 3.51
CA THR A 47 -5.31 4.62 2.41
C THR A 47 -5.97 5.94 2.83
N ASP A 48 -5.17 6.89 3.30
CA ASP A 48 -5.60 8.29 3.51
C ASP A 48 -5.79 8.98 2.14
N ILE A 49 -6.89 8.60 1.49
CA ILE A 49 -7.26 9.00 0.14
C ILE A 49 -7.94 10.39 0.16
N SER A 50 -8.53 10.79 1.28
CA SER A 50 -9.29 12.03 1.42
C SER A 50 -8.40 13.28 1.38
N SER A 51 -7.26 13.27 2.10
CA SER A 51 -6.29 14.37 2.09
C SER A 51 -5.68 14.59 0.70
N LEU A 52 -5.44 13.49 -0.01
CA LEU A 52 -4.87 13.49 -1.36
C LEU A 52 -5.82 14.11 -2.40
N PHE A 53 -7.12 13.84 -2.32
CA PHE A 53 -8.10 14.43 -3.23
C PHE A 53 -8.32 15.91 -3.00
N ARG A 54 -8.30 16.38 -1.75
CA ARG A 54 -8.46 17.80 -1.45
C ARG A 54 -7.34 18.62 -2.09
N THR A 55 -6.10 18.17 -1.96
CA THR A 55 -4.94 18.83 -2.58
C THR A 55 -5.02 18.80 -4.10
N LYS A 56 -5.37 17.65 -4.69
CA LYS A 56 -5.50 17.52 -6.15
C LYS A 56 -6.61 18.38 -6.76
N LYS A 57 -7.75 18.50 -6.09
CA LYS A 57 -8.85 19.36 -6.53
C LYS A 57 -8.44 20.84 -6.57
N ASN A 58 -7.69 21.30 -5.58
CA ASN A 58 -7.16 22.66 -5.55
C ASN A 58 -6.10 22.90 -6.65
N GLN A 59 -5.24 21.90 -6.91
CA GLN A 59 -4.29 21.98 -8.02
C GLN A 59 -4.99 22.08 -9.37
N LEU A 60 -6.04 21.28 -9.60
CA LEU A 60 -6.82 21.31 -10.83
C LEU A 60 -7.48 22.69 -11.04
N LYS A 61 -8.03 23.30 -9.98
CA LYS A 61 -8.58 24.66 -10.05
C LYS A 61 -7.51 25.68 -10.49
N LYS A 62 -6.33 25.65 -9.89
CA LYS A 62 -5.22 26.56 -10.24
C LYS A 62 -4.73 26.36 -11.67
N LEU A 63 -4.66 25.11 -12.14
CA LEU A 63 -4.23 24.79 -13.51
C LEU A 63 -5.25 25.27 -14.54
N ASN A 64 -6.56 25.12 -14.26
CA ASN A 64 -7.60 25.65 -15.12
C ASN A 64 -7.55 27.18 -15.21
N GLU A 65 -7.38 27.88 -14.07
CA GLU A 65 -7.21 29.34 -14.05
C GLU A 65 -5.99 29.81 -14.86
N ARG A 66 -4.89 29.04 -14.86
CA ARG A 66 -3.71 29.33 -15.67
C ARG A 66 -3.92 29.05 -17.16
N LEU A 67 -4.77 28.08 -17.49
CA LEU A 67 -5.11 27.75 -18.88
C LEU A 67 -5.84 28.90 -19.58
N ASP A 68 -6.74 29.53 -18.83
CA ASP A 68 -7.60 30.63 -19.28
C ASP A 68 -6.87 31.99 -19.28
N SER A 69 -5.68 32.05 -18.69
CA SER A 69 -4.86 33.27 -18.64
C SER A 69 -4.10 33.49 -19.95
N ASP A 70 -4.07 34.73 -20.43
CA ASP A 70 -3.27 35.14 -21.59
C ASP A 70 -1.77 35.28 -21.29
N LEU A 71 -1.38 35.10 -20.02
CA LEU A 71 0.00 35.25 -19.56
C LEU A 71 0.92 34.11 -20.00
N TYR A 72 0.37 32.98 -20.46
CA TYR A 72 1.13 31.78 -20.78
C TYR A 72 1.12 31.50 -22.28
N SER A 73 2.27 31.05 -22.77
CA SER A 73 2.44 30.60 -24.14
C SER A 73 1.59 29.36 -24.45
N LYS A 74 1.38 29.08 -25.74
CA LYS A 74 0.64 27.89 -26.19
C LYS A 74 1.30 26.59 -25.73
N GLU A 75 2.62 26.55 -25.74
CA GLU A 75 3.42 25.39 -25.30
C GLU A 75 3.24 25.12 -23.80
N GLU A 76 3.25 26.16 -22.97
CA GLU A 76 2.96 26.02 -21.53
C GLU A 76 1.52 25.58 -21.26
N LYS A 77 0.56 26.10 -22.04
CA LYS A 77 -0.84 25.67 -21.95
C LYS A 77 -0.98 24.19 -22.30
N ASP A 78 -0.23 23.66 -23.25
CA ASP A 78 -0.24 22.23 -23.58
C ASP A 78 0.31 21.37 -22.43
N VAL A 79 1.35 21.83 -21.72
CA VAL A 79 1.84 21.20 -20.49
C VAL A 79 0.76 21.19 -19.40
N PHE A 80 0.06 22.31 -19.21
CA PHE A 80 -1.04 22.38 -18.23
C PHE A 80 -2.19 21.42 -18.60
N ARG A 81 -2.57 21.32 -19.88
CA ARG A 81 -3.60 20.35 -20.35
C ARG A 81 -3.19 18.92 -20.04
N HIS A 82 -1.92 18.58 -20.24
CA HIS A 82 -1.40 17.27 -19.90
C HIS A 82 -1.48 17.01 -18.39
N GLU A 83 -1.08 17.97 -17.56
CA GLU A 83 -1.12 17.83 -16.10
C GLU A 83 -2.55 17.72 -15.55
N ILE A 84 -3.49 18.50 -16.11
CA ILE A 84 -4.92 18.41 -15.78
C ILE A 84 -5.42 16.99 -16.03
N LYS A 85 -5.17 16.42 -17.21
CA LYS A 85 -5.58 15.05 -17.54
C LYS A 85 -5.01 14.03 -16.55
N VAL A 86 -3.73 14.16 -16.19
CA VAL A 86 -3.10 13.28 -15.18
C VAL A 86 -3.85 13.37 -13.84
N ILE A 87 -4.15 14.59 -13.38
CA ILE A 87 -4.84 14.81 -12.10
C ILE A 87 -6.27 14.25 -12.14
N GLU A 88 -7.01 14.47 -13.22
CA GLU A 88 -8.36 13.93 -13.42
C GLU A 88 -8.37 12.40 -13.31
N TYR A 89 -7.48 11.73 -14.04
CA TYR A 89 -7.36 10.27 -13.96
C TYR A 89 -6.92 9.79 -12.58
N GLN A 90 -6.00 10.49 -11.91
CA GLN A 90 -5.60 10.16 -10.54
C GLN A 90 -6.76 10.27 -9.55
N ILE A 91 -7.64 11.27 -9.72
CA ILE A 91 -8.85 11.43 -8.92
C ILE A 91 -9.82 10.28 -9.20
N LEU A 92 -10.14 10.04 -10.47
CA LEU A 92 -11.07 8.99 -10.91
C LEU A 92 -10.65 7.60 -10.41
N LEU A 93 -9.37 7.28 -10.58
CA LEU A 93 -8.79 5.98 -10.29
C LEU A 93 -8.26 5.85 -8.85
N LYS A 94 -8.37 6.91 -8.04
CA LYS A 94 -7.89 6.97 -6.66
C LYS A 94 -6.42 6.53 -6.50
N THR A 95 -5.54 7.02 -7.38
CA THR A 95 -4.14 6.56 -7.46
C THR A 95 -3.13 7.71 -7.41
N LYS A 96 -1.88 7.38 -7.08
CA LYS A 96 -0.72 8.28 -7.08
C LYS A 96 0.13 8.20 -8.35
N ILE A 97 -0.21 7.29 -9.28
CA ILE A 97 0.53 7.10 -10.55
C ILE A 97 0.48 8.40 -11.35
N LYS A 98 1.64 8.92 -11.78
CA LYS A 98 1.75 10.17 -12.56
C LYS A 98 1.78 9.94 -14.07
N HIS A 99 2.11 8.72 -14.50
CA HIS A 99 2.28 8.42 -15.91
C HIS A 99 0.92 8.32 -16.61
N LEU A 100 0.65 9.24 -17.55
CA LEU A 100 -0.68 9.39 -18.16
C LEU A 100 -1.12 8.15 -18.94
N GLN A 101 -0.22 7.55 -19.73
CA GLN A 101 -0.57 6.39 -20.55
C GLN A 101 -0.90 5.19 -19.66
N THR A 102 -0.17 5.00 -18.56
CA THR A 102 -0.50 3.97 -17.57
C THR A 102 -1.87 4.21 -16.94
N LEU A 103 -2.22 5.46 -16.62
CA LEU A 103 -3.54 5.82 -16.10
C LEU A 103 -4.66 5.50 -17.10
N ILE A 104 -4.49 5.91 -18.36
CA ILE A 104 -5.43 5.62 -19.45
C ILE A 104 -5.57 4.11 -19.64
N PHE A 105 -4.46 3.38 -19.63
CA PHE A 105 -4.44 1.91 -19.72
C PHE A 105 -5.29 1.28 -18.62
N PHE A 106 -5.12 1.71 -17.36
CA PHE A 106 -5.86 1.20 -16.22
C PHE A 106 -7.35 1.55 -16.24
N ASN A 107 -7.71 2.75 -16.71
CA ASN A 107 -9.11 3.14 -16.90
C ASN A 107 -9.84 2.26 -17.93
N GLY A 108 -9.09 1.63 -18.84
CA GLY A 108 -9.59 0.70 -19.83
C GLY A 108 -10.01 -0.68 -19.27
N PHE A 109 -9.68 -1.04 -18.03
CA PHE A 109 -10.17 -2.30 -17.45
C PHE A 109 -11.67 -2.24 -17.14
N ILE A 110 -12.34 -3.39 -17.14
CA ILE A 110 -13.73 -3.50 -16.66
C ILE A 110 -13.81 -3.11 -15.17
N ALA A 111 -12.80 -3.50 -14.39
CA ALA A 111 -12.67 -3.16 -12.97
C ALA A 111 -11.35 -2.40 -12.70
N PRO A 112 -11.28 -1.08 -12.98
CA PRO A 112 -10.04 -0.29 -12.87
C PRO A 112 -9.43 -0.30 -11.46
N ASN A 113 -10.25 -0.16 -10.42
CA ASN A 113 -9.78 -0.16 -9.03
C ASN A 113 -9.15 -1.50 -8.62
N THR A 114 -9.71 -2.62 -9.09
CA THR A 114 -9.16 -3.95 -8.83
C THR A 114 -7.84 -4.15 -9.56
N ALA A 115 -7.76 -3.72 -10.83
CA ALA A 115 -6.53 -3.75 -11.61
C ALA A 115 -5.42 -2.93 -10.93
N LEU A 116 -5.74 -1.72 -10.48
CA LEU A 116 -4.79 -0.86 -9.76
C LEU A 116 -4.36 -1.42 -8.42
N LYS A 117 -5.26 -2.07 -7.68
CA LYS A 117 -4.88 -2.74 -6.42
C LYS A 117 -3.87 -3.86 -6.69
N ARG A 118 -4.10 -4.68 -7.72
CA ARG A 118 -3.15 -5.72 -8.15
C ARG A 118 -1.83 -5.10 -8.60
N PHE A 119 -1.88 -4.07 -9.45
CA PHE A 119 -0.69 -3.36 -9.90
C PHE A 119 0.12 -2.77 -8.74
N ASN A 120 -0.52 -2.12 -7.77
CA ASN A 120 0.17 -1.58 -6.60
C ASN A 120 0.83 -2.67 -5.75
N ASN A 121 0.25 -3.87 -5.69
CA ASN A 121 0.85 -5.00 -4.99
C ASN A 121 2.01 -5.63 -5.79
N SER A 122 1.89 -5.65 -7.13
CA SER A 122 2.80 -6.36 -8.02
C SER A 122 3.70 -5.47 -8.87
N SER A 123 3.79 -4.17 -8.59
CA SER A 123 4.46 -3.18 -9.45
C SER A 123 5.94 -3.45 -9.70
N HIS A 124 6.60 -4.18 -8.79
CA HIS A 124 7.99 -4.61 -8.94
C HIS A 124 8.16 -5.84 -9.86
N LEU A 125 7.07 -6.50 -10.24
CA LEU A 125 7.03 -7.67 -11.12
C LEU A 125 6.49 -7.35 -12.52
N VAL A 126 5.85 -6.19 -12.69
CA VAL A 126 5.23 -5.76 -13.94
C VAL A 126 5.84 -4.45 -14.42
N HIS A 127 6.06 -4.36 -15.72
CA HIS A 127 6.53 -3.15 -16.40
C HIS A 127 5.47 -2.71 -17.41
N PHE A 128 5.27 -1.41 -17.54
CA PHE A 128 4.39 -0.84 -18.55
C PHE A 128 5.24 -0.37 -19.73
N ASP A 129 4.97 -0.89 -20.91
CA ASP A 129 5.64 -0.51 -22.15
C ASP A 129 4.77 0.49 -22.91
N ASP A 130 5.29 1.71 -23.06
CA ASP A 130 4.63 2.82 -23.72
C ASP A 130 4.46 2.60 -25.23
N THR A 131 5.37 1.85 -25.84
CA THR A 131 5.35 1.60 -27.29
C THR A 131 4.22 0.66 -27.68
N GLN A 132 3.97 -0.36 -26.86
CA GLN A 132 2.91 -1.34 -27.09
C GLN A 132 1.63 -1.02 -26.33
N ASN A 133 1.66 -0.03 -25.42
CA ASN A 133 0.57 0.33 -24.51
C ASN A 133 0.04 -0.89 -23.74
N GLN A 134 0.96 -1.69 -23.21
CA GLN A 134 0.68 -2.97 -22.56
C GLN A 134 1.55 -3.18 -21.32
N LEU A 135 1.06 -4.01 -20.40
CA LEU A 135 1.83 -4.49 -19.25
C LEU A 135 2.54 -5.79 -19.60
N PHE A 136 3.79 -5.91 -19.18
CA PHE A 136 4.61 -7.10 -19.32
C PHE A 136 5.15 -7.55 -17.97
N LEU A 137 5.38 -8.85 -17.81
CA LEU A 137 6.13 -9.34 -16.67
C LEU A 137 7.62 -9.07 -16.88
N VAL A 138 8.30 -8.55 -15.85
CA VAL A 138 9.76 -8.38 -15.86
C VAL A 138 10.46 -9.75 -15.99
N LYS A 139 9.89 -10.79 -15.39
CA LYS A 139 10.32 -12.19 -15.51
C LYS A 139 9.12 -13.09 -15.69
N PRO A 140 9.19 -14.13 -16.54
CA PRO A 140 8.07 -15.05 -16.72
C PRO A 140 7.73 -15.77 -15.41
N ILE A 141 6.45 -15.77 -15.04
CA ILE A 141 5.92 -16.45 -13.86
C ILE A 141 4.94 -17.53 -14.33
N SER A 142 5.25 -18.80 -14.04
CA SER A 142 4.33 -19.90 -14.36
C SER A 142 3.11 -19.90 -13.43
N GLU A 143 1.97 -20.37 -13.95
CA GLU A 143 0.72 -20.49 -13.20
C GLU A 143 0.88 -21.31 -11.93
N ARG A 144 1.54 -22.48 -12.06
CA ARG A 144 1.80 -23.38 -10.94
C ARG A 144 2.65 -22.70 -9.86
N LYS A 145 3.69 -21.96 -10.26
CA LYS A 145 4.55 -21.25 -9.31
C LYS A 145 3.79 -20.14 -8.58
N ALA A 146 2.99 -19.35 -9.28
CA ALA A 146 2.18 -18.31 -8.66
C ALA A 146 1.16 -18.89 -7.65
N GLY A 147 0.51 -20.00 -7.99
CA GLY A 147 -0.43 -20.69 -7.09
C GLY A 147 0.25 -21.24 -5.83
N VAL A 148 1.42 -21.89 -5.99
CA VAL A 148 2.19 -22.41 -4.85
C VAL A 148 2.67 -21.28 -3.94
N LEU A 149 3.17 -20.17 -4.50
CA LEU A 149 3.58 -19.02 -3.70
C LEU A 149 2.40 -18.42 -2.93
N LEU A 150 1.24 -18.25 -3.58
CA LEU A 150 0.04 -17.76 -2.91
C LEU A 150 -0.35 -18.65 -1.71
N LEU A 151 -0.32 -19.98 -1.91
CA LEU A 151 -0.59 -20.94 -0.84
C LEU A 151 0.45 -20.85 0.28
N LEU A 152 1.73 -20.78 -0.05
CA LEU A 152 2.81 -20.61 0.93
C LEU A 152 2.65 -19.31 1.72
N GLY A 153 2.27 -18.21 1.08
CA GLY A 153 1.97 -16.96 1.75
C GLY A 153 0.78 -17.08 2.69
N PHE A 154 -0.28 -17.77 2.27
CA PHE A 154 -1.45 -18.01 3.12
C PHE A 154 -1.10 -18.87 4.33
N ILE A 155 -0.40 -19.98 4.13
CA ILE A 155 0.10 -20.85 5.21
C ILE A 155 0.98 -20.03 6.16
N SER A 156 1.90 -19.21 5.66
CA SER A 156 2.77 -18.36 6.49
C SER A 156 1.96 -17.41 7.38
N TRP A 157 0.88 -16.82 6.86
CA TRP A 157 0.02 -15.93 7.64
C TRP A 157 -0.76 -16.68 8.72
N ILE A 158 -1.35 -17.83 8.40
CA ILE A 158 -2.04 -18.67 9.37
C ILE A 158 -1.08 -19.21 10.43
N SER A 159 0.12 -19.65 10.04
CA SER A 159 1.17 -20.09 10.96
C SER A 159 1.59 -18.96 11.90
N ALA A 160 1.67 -17.72 11.44
CA ALA A 160 1.96 -16.57 12.29
C ALA A 160 0.85 -16.31 13.34
N LEU A 161 -0.42 -16.49 12.97
CA LEU A 161 -1.55 -16.42 13.91
C LEU A 161 -1.45 -17.51 14.99
N VAL A 162 -1.22 -18.76 14.58
CA VAL A 162 -1.09 -19.90 15.50
C VAL A 162 0.12 -19.73 16.42
N PHE A 163 1.26 -19.31 15.86
CA PHE A 163 2.47 -19.08 16.63
C PHE A 163 2.31 -17.92 17.61
N GLY A 164 1.68 -16.81 17.19
CA GLY A 164 1.37 -15.69 18.08
C GLY A 164 0.47 -16.11 19.25
N PHE A 165 -0.57 -16.91 18.98
CA PHE A 165 -1.43 -17.45 20.04
C PHE A 165 -0.68 -18.38 20.99
N PHE A 166 0.14 -19.30 20.45
CA PHE A 166 0.94 -20.23 21.25
C PHE A 166 1.97 -19.49 22.12
N PHE A 167 2.64 -18.50 21.55
CA PHE A 167 3.59 -17.63 22.25
C PHE A 167 2.94 -16.93 23.43
N ILE A 168 1.77 -16.33 23.23
CA ILE A 168 1.02 -15.63 24.29
C ILE A 168 0.57 -16.60 25.37
N ARG A 169 0.04 -17.77 24.98
CA ARG A 169 -0.36 -18.80 25.94
C ARG A 169 0.81 -19.26 26.81
N MET A 170 1.96 -19.53 26.19
CA MET A 170 3.19 -19.93 26.90
C MET A 170 3.67 -18.82 27.84
N ALA A 171 3.68 -17.56 27.37
CA ALA A 171 4.09 -16.42 28.18
C ALA A 171 3.19 -16.24 29.41
N LEU A 172 1.86 -16.31 29.24
CA LEU A 172 0.90 -16.19 30.34
C LEU A 172 0.95 -17.37 31.33
N HIS A 173 1.27 -18.57 30.83
CA HIS A 173 1.39 -19.75 31.69
C HIS A 173 2.63 -19.68 32.59
N ASN A 174 3.77 -19.27 32.03
CA ASN A 174 5.03 -19.21 32.77
C ASN A 174 5.17 -17.93 33.63
N HIS A 175 4.53 -16.84 33.19
CA HIS A 175 4.59 -15.53 33.84
C HIS A 175 3.19 -14.91 33.92
N PRO A 176 2.30 -15.43 34.78
CA PRO A 176 0.98 -14.85 34.96
C PRO A 176 1.10 -13.41 35.51
N PRO A 177 0.46 -12.41 34.87
CA PRO A 177 0.52 -11.04 35.35
C PRO A 177 -0.20 -10.91 36.70
N ALA A 178 0.33 -10.09 37.60
CA ALA A 178 -0.36 -9.74 38.84
C ALA A 178 -1.68 -9.01 38.52
N PRO A 179 -2.72 -9.14 39.38
CA PRO A 179 -4.03 -8.52 39.12
C PRO A 179 -3.97 -7.01 38.84
N GLU A 180 -3.07 -6.31 39.54
CA GLU A 180 -2.82 -4.87 39.39
C GLU A 180 -2.12 -4.48 38.07
N GLN A 181 -1.41 -5.42 37.45
CA GLN A 181 -0.72 -5.23 36.17
C GLN A 181 -1.59 -5.63 34.97
N PHE A 182 -2.77 -6.18 35.20
CA PHE A 182 -3.64 -6.71 34.15
C PHE A 182 -3.99 -5.66 33.09
N TYR A 183 -4.26 -4.42 33.52
CA TYR A 183 -4.60 -3.29 32.64
C TYR A 183 -3.45 -2.89 31.71
N VAL A 184 -2.20 -3.23 32.03
CA VAL A 184 -1.02 -2.97 31.19
C VAL A 184 -0.65 -4.21 30.37
N ALA A 185 -0.77 -5.40 30.97
CA ALA A 185 -0.45 -6.67 30.31
C ALA A 185 -1.36 -6.95 29.11
N VAL A 186 -2.67 -6.69 29.21
CA VAL A 186 -3.62 -6.96 28.12
C VAL A 186 -3.33 -6.14 26.85
N PRO A 187 -3.16 -4.80 26.92
CA PRO A 187 -2.76 -4.01 25.76
C PRO A 187 -1.42 -4.47 25.16
N LEU A 188 -0.43 -4.78 26.00
CA LEU A 188 0.88 -5.22 25.54
C LEU A 188 0.80 -6.54 24.76
N ILE A 189 0.10 -7.53 25.30
CA ILE A 189 -0.13 -8.82 24.65
C ILE A 189 -0.87 -8.63 23.33
N THR A 190 -1.86 -7.72 23.30
CA THR A 190 -2.59 -7.39 22.07
C THR A 190 -1.67 -6.78 21.02
N ILE A 191 -0.77 -5.87 21.40
CA ILE A 191 0.22 -5.27 20.50
C ILE A 191 1.16 -6.35 19.94
N ILE A 192 1.66 -7.24 20.79
CA ILE A 192 2.52 -8.35 20.38
C ILE A 192 1.78 -9.28 19.40
N PHE A 193 0.54 -9.65 19.71
CA PHE A 193 -0.29 -10.47 18.82
C PHE A 193 -0.48 -9.80 17.46
N CYS A 194 -0.88 -8.52 17.46
CA CYS A 194 -1.02 -7.72 16.24
C CYS A 194 0.29 -7.69 15.44
N GLY A 195 1.45 -7.63 16.11
CA GLY A 195 2.76 -7.74 15.48
C GLY A 195 2.97 -9.06 14.73
N PHE A 196 2.62 -10.19 15.34
CA PHE A 196 2.65 -11.51 14.67
C PHE A 196 1.73 -11.57 13.46
N VAL A 197 0.47 -11.14 13.62
CA VAL A 197 -0.51 -11.12 12.52
C VAL A 197 -0.01 -10.25 11.38
N PHE A 198 0.55 -9.08 11.70
CA PHE A 198 1.07 -8.13 10.73
C PHE A 198 2.27 -8.71 9.97
N LEU A 199 3.24 -9.32 10.66
CA LEU A 199 4.38 -9.98 10.01
C LEU A 199 3.93 -11.10 9.06
N GLY A 200 3.00 -11.95 9.50
CA GLY A 200 2.42 -12.98 8.65
C GLY A 200 1.74 -12.40 7.41
N TYR A 201 1.00 -11.31 7.58
CA TYR A 201 0.34 -10.61 6.47
C TYR A 201 1.36 -10.01 5.49
N ILE A 202 2.51 -9.50 5.97
CA ILE A 202 3.59 -9.01 5.09
C ILE A 202 4.09 -10.13 4.18
N TYR A 203 4.38 -11.31 4.74
CA TYR A 203 4.79 -12.47 3.94
C TYR A 203 3.71 -12.85 2.93
N PHE A 204 2.46 -12.95 3.36
CA PHE A 204 1.34 -13.19 2.46
C PHE A 204 1.28 -12.18 1.31
N LYS A 205 1.48 -10.89 1.60
CA LYS A 205 1.47 -9.82 0.59
C LYS A 205 2.58 -9.99 -0.43
N VAL A 206 3.81 -10.30 0.01
CA VAL A 206 4.96 -10.55 -0.87
C VAL A 206 4.70 -11.72 -1.81
N PHE A 207 4.17 -12.83 -1.30
CA PHE A 207 3.91 -14.00 -2.13
C PHE A 207 2.69 -13.83 -3.05
N SER A 208 1.63 -13.16 -2.56
CA SER A 208 0.44 -12.89 -3.37
C SER A 208 0.71 -11.94 -4.53
N ALA A 209 1.76 -11.09 -4.45
CA ALA A 209 2.17 -10.21 -5.54
C ALA A 209 2.45 -10.96 -6.86
N PHE A 210 3.00 -12.18 -6.80
CA PHE A 210 3.24 -12.99 -8.01
C PHE A 210 1.94 -13.43 -8.69
N ASN A 211 0.93 -13.80 -7.89
CA ASN A 211 -0.38 -14.15 -8.41
C ASN A 211 -1.13 -12.91 -8.92
N ASP A 212 -1.01 -11.77 -8.23
CA ASP A 212 -1.59 -10.51 -8.66
C ASP A 212 -0.99 -10.02 -9.99
N ALA A 213 0.33 -10.11 -10.17
CA ALA A 213 1.00 -9.79 -11.43
C ALA A 213 0.39 -10.58 -12.60
N ARG A 214 0.19 -11.88 -12.39
CA ARG A 214 -0.34 -12.78 -13.42
C ARG A 214 -1.81 -12.50 -13.71
N LEU A 215 -2.62 -12.32 -12.67
CA LEU A 215 -4.04 -12.04 -12.82
C LEU A 215 -4.27 -10.70 -13.50
N LEU A 216 -3.45 -9.69 -13.19
CA LEU A 216 -3.51 -8.38 -13.82
C LEU A 216 -3.39 -8.45 -15.35
N LEU A 217 -2.49 -9.28 -15.87
CA LEU A 217 -2.32 -9.49 -17.31
C LEU A 217 -3.49 -10.23 -17.98
N LYS A 218 -4.27 -10.98 -17.19
CA LYS A 218 -5.45 -11.72 -17.66
C LYS A 218 -6.76 -10.95 -17.47
N MET A 219 -6.73 -9.77 -16.86
CA MET A 219 -7.95 -9.01 -16.59
C MET A 219 -8.56 -8.47 -17.90
N GLU A 220 -9.88 -8.60 -18.00
CA GLU A 220 -10.62 -8.11 -19.16
C GLU A 220 -10.62 -6.58 -19.22
N ARG A 221 -10.45 -6.07 -20.44
CA ARG A 221 -10.51 -4.66 -20.78
C ARG A 221 -11.77 -4.37 -21.57
N LYS A 222 -12.30 -3.16 -21.43
CA LYS A 222 -13.43 -2.66 -22.23
C LYS A 222 -13.03 -2.75 -23.70
N LYS A 223 -13.87 -3.41 -24.52
CA LYS A 223 -13.74 -3.35 -25.97
C LYS A 223 -14.11 -1.92 -26.37
N ILE A 224 -13.12 -1.10 -26.66
CA ILE A 224 -13.35 0.16 -27.35
C ILE A 224 -13.46 -0.25 -28.82
N GLU A 225 -14.69 -0.34 -29.34
CA GLU A 225 -14.87 -0.47 -30.77
C GLU A 225 -14.17 0.73 -31.44
N PRO A 226 -13.34 0.49 -32.47
CA PRO A 226 -12.76 1.60 -33.21
C PRO A 226 -13.90 2.46 -33.73
N VAL A 227 -13.90 3.75 -33.39
CA VAL A 227 -14.87 4.70 -33.94
C VAL A 227 -14.79 4.57 -35.46
N SER A 228 -15.84 4.00 -36.05
CA SER A 228 -15.96 3.88 -37.50
C SER A 228 -15.74 5.27 -38.09
N LYS A 229 -14.82 5.37 -39.06
CA LYS A 229 -14.55 6.62 -39.78
C LYS A 229 -15.88 7.29 -40.14
N PRO A 230 -16.02 8.62 -40.00
CA PRO A 230 -17.22 9.30 -40.43
C PRO A 230 -17.47 8.93 -41.89
N GLU A 231 -18.63 8.34 -42.14
CA GLU A 231 -19.13 8.03 -43.47
C GLU A 231 -19.19 9.36 -44.23
N ASN A 232 -18.30 9.54 -45.21
CA ASN A 232 -18.25 10.73 -46.04
C ASN A 232 -19.50 10.72 -46.94
N LYS A 233 -20.62 11.25 -46.44
CA LYS A 233 -21.88 11.37 -47.18
C LYS A 233 -21.90 12.55 -48.17
N ASN A 234 -20.75 12.87 -48.77
CA ASN A 234 -20.64 13.87 -49.82
C ASN A 234 -19.95 13.29 -51.06
N GLU A 235 -20.42 12.14 -51.56
CA GLU A 235 -20.23 11.72 -52.94
C GLU A 235 -21.52 11.05 -53.45
N ALA A 236 -22.46 11.87 -53.91
CA ALA A 236 -23.45 11.58 -54.95
C ALA A 236 -24.18 12.88 -55.33
#